data_AF-A0A0S8J6G9-F1
#
_entry.id   AF-A0A0S8J6G9-F1
#
_cell.length_a   1.000
_cell.length_b   1.000
_cell.length_c   1.000
_cell.angle_alpha   90.00
_cell.angle_beta   90.00
_cell.angle_gamma   90.00
#
_symmetry.space_group_name_H-M   'P 1'
#
loop_
_entity.id
_entity.type
_entity.pdbx_description
1 polymer ?
#
loop_
_entity_poly.entity_id
_entity_poly.type
_entity_poly.pdbx_seq_one_letter_code
_entity_poly.pdbx_strand_id
1 'polypeptide(L)'
;PEAAEALKLSAADLLELKVIDKIIPEPIGGAHKHPDKQAQILKGEIFNALDELENLDQEELIERRIQKFRVMGKYLSQKGS
;
A
#
# COMPACT_ATOMS: atom_id res chain seq x y z
N PRO A 1 18.47 -3.88 -14.72
CA PRO A 1 17.71 -4.75 -13.78
C PRO A 1 18.15 -4.57 -12.31
N GLU A 2 19.47 -4.61 -12.03
CA GLU A 2 20.02 -4.59 -10.67
C GLU A 2 19.64 -3.35 -9.83
N ALA A 3 19.55 -2.16 -10.44
CA ALA A 3 19.16 -0.95 -9.73
C ALA A 3 17.70 -0.95 -9.25
N ALA A 4 16.78 -1.57 -9.99
CA ALA A 4 15.36 -1.61 -9.61
C ALA A 4 15.10 -2.59 -8.44
N GLU A 5 15.82 -3.71 -8.43
CA GLU A 5 15.80 -4.69 -7.34
C GLU A 5 16.45 -4.12 -6.07
N ALA A 6 17.57 -3.39 -6.20
CA ALA A 6 18.23 -2.75 -5.07
C ALA A 6 17.38 -1.66 -4.39
N LEU A 7 16.52 -0.98 -5.16
CA LEU A 7 15.62 0.06 -4.65
C LEU A 7 14.32 -0.50 -4.06
N LYS A 8 14.09 -1.82 -4.13
CA LYS A 8 12.89 -2.48 -3.55
C LYS A 8 11.58 -1.81 -3.97
N LEU A 9 11.43 -1.55 -5.26
CA LEU A 9 10.30 -0.78 -5.82
C LEU A 9 9.12 -1.64 -6.24
N SER A 10 9.15 -2.96 -6.00
CA SER A 10 8.02 -3.82 -6.34
C SER A 10 6.85 -3.60 -5.37
N ALA A 11 5.63 -3.90 -5.82
CA ALA A 11 4.45 -3.80 -4.95
C ALA A 11 4.57 -4.69 -3.71
N ALA A 12 5.20 -5.86 -3.83
CA ALA A 12 5.45 -6.76 -2.71
C ALA A 12 6.43 -6.16 -1.70
N ASP A 13 7.53 -5.56 -2.18
CA ASP A 13 8.49 -4.88 -1.31
C ASP A 13 7.84 -3.70 -0.56
N LEU A 14 7.06 -2.88 -1.26
CA LEU A 14 6.38 -1.73 -0.67
C LEU A 14 5.33 -2.16 0.38
N LEU A 15 4.70 -3.32 0.19
CA LEU A 15 3.78 -3.89 1.16
C LEU A 15 4.54 -4.39 2.41
N GLU A 16 5.67 -5.06 2.23
CA GLU A 16 6.54 -5.50 3.33
C GLU A 16 7.08 -4.32 4.15
N LEU A 17 7.46 -3.23 3.46
CA LEU A 17 7.91 -1.98 4.08
C LEU A 17 6.75 -1.17 4.70
N LYS A 18 5.51 -1.67 4.61
CA LYS A 18 4.27 -1.01 5.07
C LYS A 18 4.05 0.37 4.47
N VAL A 19 4.61 0.62 3.28
CA VAL A 19 4.44 1.87 2.52
C VAL A 19 3.06 1.89 1.85
N ILE A 20 2.60 0.74 1.38
CA ILE A 20 1.25 0.52 0.86
C ILE A 20 0.49 -0.45 1.78
N ASP A 21 -0.84 -0.36 1.77
CA ASP A 21 -1.69 -1.22 2.62
C ASP A 21 -2.14 -2.48 1.90
N LYS A 22 -2.27 -2.41 0.56
CA LYS A 22 -2.80 -3.50 -0.26
C LYS A 22 -2.26 -3.47 -1.68
N ILE A 23 -2.12 -4.66 -2.26
CA ILE A 23 -1.84 -4.85 -3.68
C ILE A 23 -3.15 -5.22 -4.37
N ILE A 24 -3.53 -4.44 -5.38
CA ILE A 24 -4.74 -4.72 -6.18
C ILE A 24 -4.32 -5.64 -7.33
N PRO A 25 -4.90 -6.86 -7.43
CA PRO A 25 -4.53 -7.80 -8.48
C PRO A 25 -5.01 -7.29 -9.84
N GLU A 26 -4.20 -7.52 -10.88
CA GLU A 26 -4.61 -7.26 -12.25
C GLU A 26 -5.52 -8.38 -12.80
N PRO A 27 -6.43 -8.08 -13.74
CA PRO A 27 -7.19 -9.10 -14.46
C PRO A 27 -6.27 -10.00 -15.27
N ILE A 28 -6.69 -11.25 -15.47
CA ILE A 28 -6.04 -12.18 -16.40
C ILE A 28 -5.86 -11.50 -17.76
N GLY A 29 -4.63 -11.42 -18.26
CA GLY A 29 -4.28 -10.70 -19.49
C GLY A 29 -3.66 -9.31 -19.28
N GLY A 30 -3.72 -8.78 -18.06
CA GLY A 30 -3.14 -7.50 -17.65
C GLY A 30 -4.13 -6.34 -17.72
N ALA A 31 -3.92 -5.34 -16.86
CA ALA A 31 -4.79 -4.17 -16.74
C ALA A 31 -4.93 -3.39 -18.06
N HIS A 32 -3.86 -3.31 -18.84
CA HIS A 32 -3.85 -2.64 -20.15
C HIS A 32 -4.76 -3.31 -21.19
N LYS A 33 -5.01 -4.62 -21.09
CA LYS A 33 -5.91 -5.35 -22.01
C LYS A 33 -7.36 -5.33 -21.54
N HIS A 34 -7.59 -5.16 -20.24
CA HIS A 34 -8.92 -5.16 -19.64
C HIS A 34 -9.11 -3.95 -18.71
N PRO A 35 -9.00 -2.71 -19.24
CA PRO A 35 -9.05 -1.51 -18.42
C PRO A 35 -10.39 -1.36 -17.69
N ASP A 36 -11.52 -1.69 -18.32
CA ASP A 36 -12.83 -1.62 -17.68
C ASP A 36 -12.93 -2.57 -16.48
N LYS A 37 -12.39 -3.78 -16.62
CA LYS A 37 -12.38 -4.77 -15.53
C LYS A 37 -11.46 -4.30 -14.39
N GLN A 38 -10.30 -3.74 -14.72
CA GLN A 38 -9.41 -3.16 -13.72
C GLN A 38 -10.07 -1.99 -12.99
N ALA A 39 -10.81 -1.14 -13.70
CA ALA A 39 -11.53 -0.02 -13.11
C ALA A 39 -12.63 -0.50 -12.13
N GLN A 40 -13.34 -1.58 -12.44
CA GLN A 40 -14.32 -2.16 -11.52
C GLN A 40 -13.67 -2.74 -10.26
N ILE A 41 -12.55 -3.45 -10.40
CA ILE A 41 -11.78 -3.96 -9.26
C ILE A 41 -11.31 -2.80 -8.39
N LEU A 42 -10.66 -1.80 -9.00
CA LEU A 42 -10.17 -0.61 -8.30
C LEU A 42 -11.30 0.15 -7.59
N LYS A 43 -12.46 0.31 -8.25
CA LYS A 43 -13.64 0.95 -7.66
C LYS A 43 -14.07 0.25 -6.37
N GLY A 44 -14.19 -1.08 -6.40
CA GLY A 44 -14.56 -1.86 -5.22
C GLY A 44 -13.56 -1.70 -4.07
N GLU A 45 -12.27 -1.70 -4.39
CA GLU A 45 -11.20 -1.49 -3.41
C GLU A 45 -11.22 -0.09 -2.77
N ILE A 46 -11.52 0.94 -3.56
CA ILE A 46 -11.69 2.32 -3.04
C ILE A 46 -12.88 2.38 -2.09
N PHE A 47 -14.03 1.80 -2.44
CA PHE A 47 -15.20 1.80 -1.56
C PHE A 47 -14.92 1.07 -0.25
N ASN A 48 -14.31 -0.11 -0.29
CA ASN A 48 -13.95 -0.84 0.93
C ASN A 48 -13.01 0.00 1.82
N ALA A 49 -11.99 0.64 1.24
CA ALA A 49 -11.07 1.49 1.99
C ALA A 49 -11.76 2.73 2.59
N LEU A 50 -12.73 3.31 1.88
CA LEU A 50 -13.53 4.43 2.42
C LEU A 50 -14.43 3.96 3.56
N ASP A 51 -15.16 2.85 3.38
CA ASP A 51 -16.02 2.28 4.41
C ASP A 51 -15.23 1.97 5.69
N GLU A 52 -14.01 1.43 5.57
CA GLU A 52 -13.12 1.18 6.72
C GLU A 52 -12.73 2.46 7.47
N LEU A 53 -12.59 3.58 6.76
CA LEU A 53 -12.19 4.87 7.35
C LEU A 53 -13.38 5.67 7.90
N GLU A 54 -14.54 5.62 7.24
CA GLU A 54 -15.76 6.32 7.64
C GLU A 54 -16.31 5.79 8.98
N ASN A 55 -16.02 4.53 9.32
CA ASN A 55 -16.39 3.92 10.59
C ASN A 55 -15.51 4.34 11.77
N LEU A 56 -14.50 5.18 11.55
CA LEU A 56 -13.59 5.67 12.59
C LEU A 56 -13.91 7.12 12.96
N ASP A 57 -13.76 7.45 14.22
CA ASP A 57 -13.85 8.85 14.64
C ASP A 57 -12.57 9.64 14.25
N GLN A 58 -12.65 10.96 14.42
CA GLN A 58 -11.57 11.86 14.04
C GLN A 58 -10.26 11.60 14.81
N GLU A 59 -10.34 11.23 16.09
CA GLU A 59 -9.16 10.99 16.92
C GLU A 59 -8.45 9.72 16.47
N GLU A 60 -9.21 8.65 16.24
CA GLU A 60 -8.72 7.37 15.73
C GLU A 60 -8.12 7.52 14.32
N LEU A 61 -8.72 8.32 13.43
CA LEU A 61 -8.15 8.60 12.10
C LEU A 61 -6.79 9.28 12.18
N ILE A 62 -6.63 10.24 13.09
CA ILE A 62 -5.37 10.95 13.31
C ILE A 62 -4.33 9.99 13.90
N GLU A 63 -4.71 9.22 14.91
CA GLU A 63 -3.80 8.27 15.55
C GLU A 63 -3.32 7.22 14.54
N ARG A 64 -4.22 6.59 13.78
CA ARG A 64 -3.86 5.63 12.73
C ARG A 64 -2.91 6.21 11.70
N ARG A 65 -3.14 7.46 11.28
CA ARG A 65 -2.24 8.15 10.34
C ARG A 65 -0.85 8.31 10.95
N ILE A 66 -0.75 8.76 12.19
CA ILE A 66 0.54 8.91 12.89
C ILE A 66 1.24 7.55 13.02
N GLN A 67 0.53 6.51 13.44
CA GLN A 67 1.10 5.17 13.60
C GLN A 67 1.60 4.62 12.27
N LYS A 68 0.81 4.77 11.20
CA LYS A 68 1.18 4.36 9.83
C LYS A 68 2.52 4.95 9.40
N PHE A 69 2.68 6.28 9.53
CA PHE A 69 3.94 6.93 9.17
C PHE A 69 5.09 6.62 10.14
N ARG A 70 4.81 6.37 11.42
CA ARG A 70 5.83 6.04 12.42
C ARG A 70 6.47 4.68 12.19
N VAL A 71 5.72 3.72 11.64
CA VAL A 71 6.24 2.37 11.36
C VAL A 71 6.87 2.24 9.98
N MET A 72 6.53 3.13 9.05
CA MET A 72 7.19 3.23 7.74
C MET A 72 8.65 3.63 7.92
N GLY A 73 9.56 2.94 7.25
CA GLY A 73 10.97 3.35 7.19
C GLY A 73 11.77 3.12 8.46
N LYS A 74 11.49 2.04 9.23
CA LYS A 74 12.44 1.53 10.25
C LYS A 74 13.77 1.18 9.58
N TYR A 75 14.65 2.18 9.49
CA TYR A 75 16.06 1.99 9.21
C TYR A 75 16.63 1.18 10.37
N LEU A 76 17.44 0.17 10.06
CA LEU A 76 18.33 -0.41 11.05
C LEU A 76 19.13 0.76 11.62
N SER A 77 18.82 1.20 12.84
CA SER A 77 19.84 1.83 13.65
C SER A 77 20.95 0.79 13.72
N GLN A 78 21.98 0.94 12.88
CA GLN A 78 23.26 0.33 13.13
C GLN A 78 23.57 0.77 14.56
N LYS A 79 23.43 -0.16 15.50
CA LYS A 79 24.16 -0.08 16.75
C LYS A 79 25.59 0.08 16.30
N GLY A 80 26.12 1.29 16.42
CA GLY A 80 27.55 1.51 16.41
C GLY A 80 28.12 0.53 17.43
N SER A 81 28.89 -0.41 16.92
CA SER A 81 29.73 -1.32 17.69
C SER A 81 31.15 -1.11 17.23
#